data_AF-S7VN10-F1
#
_entry.id   AF-S7VN10-F1
#
_cell.length_a   1.000
_cell.length_b   1.000
_cell.length_c   1.000
_cell.angle_alpha   90.00
_cell.angle_beta   90.00
_cell.angle_gamma   90.00
#
_symmetry.space_group_name_H-M   'P 1'
#
loop_
_entity.id
_entity.type
_entity.pdbx_description
1 polymer ?
#
loop_
_entity_poly.entity_id
_entity_poly.type
_entity_poly.pdbx_seq_one_letter_code
_entity_poly.pdbx_strand_id
1 'polypeptide(L)' 'MKWIYPNDWESFLEDENEAVAWLYENGCITLENEGKVIDIMTVGGPNKIKLY' A
#
# COMPACT_ATOMS: atom_id res chain seq x y z
N MET A 1 2.46 -8.32 2.63
CA MET A 1 3.11 -9.58 2.16
C MET A 1 3.27 -10.76 3.14
N LYS A 2 3.19 -10.60 4.47
CA LYS A 2 3.43 -11.71 5.45
C LYS A 2 2.62 -12.99 5.24
N TRP A 3 1.45 -12.90 4.60
CA TRP A 3 0.60 -14.07 4.35
C TRP A 3 1.11 -14.95 3.20
N ILE A 4 1.88 -14.37 2.27
CA ILE A 4 2.42 -15.08 1.11
C ILE A 4 3.87 -15.53 1.41
N TYR A 5 4.67 -14.65 2.02
CA TYR A 5 6.07 -14.92 2.35
C TYR A 5 6.35 -14.67 3.85
N PRO A 6 5.92 -15.55 4.75
CA PRO A 6 5.98 -15.28 6.20
C PRO A 6 7.39 -15.02 6.75
N ASN A 7 8.44 -15.57 6.12
CA ASN A 7 9.83 -15.41 6.59
C ASN A 7 10.63 -14.33 5.85
N ASP A 8 10.20 -13.93 4.65
CA ASP A 8 11.00 -13.09 3.74
C ASP A 8 10.18 -11.91 3.16
N TRP A 9 8.99 -11.65 3.71
CA TRP A 9 8.08 -10.60 3.25
C TRP A 9 8.73 -9.21 3.20
N GLU A 10 9.74 -8.94 4.02
CA GLU A 10 10.45 -7.65 4.04
C GLU A 10 11.16 -7.37 2.72
N SER A 11 11.69 -8.41 2.08
CA SER A 11 12.35 -8.34 0.77
C SER A 11 11.41 -7.93 -0.36
N PHE A 12 10.09 -8.05 -0.15
CA PHE A 12 9.04 -7.73 -1.13
C PHE A 12 8.29 -6.44 -0.80
N LEU A 13 8.75 -5.66 0.19
CA LEU A 13 8.12 -4.39 0.54
C LEU A 13 8.25 -3.36 -0.58
N GLU A 14 9.33 -3.40 -1.35
CA GLU A 14 9.52 -2.52 -2.51
C GLU A 14 8.49 -2.85 -3.61
N ASP A 15 8.40 -4.12 -4.02
CA ASP A 15 7.39 -4.58 -4.98
C ASP A 15 5.94 -4.33 -4.51
N GLU A 16 5.66 -4.54 -3.22
CA GLU A 16 4.33 -4.26 -2.64
C GLU A 16 3.99 -2.76 -2.75
N ASN A 17 4.95 -1.87 -2.50
CA ASN A 17 4.76 -0.43 -2.64
C ASN A 17 4.55 -0.01 -4.10
N GLU A 18 5.31 -0.58 -5.05
CA GLU A 18 5.12 -0.31 -6.48
C GLU A 18 3.74 -0.75 -6.97
N ALA A 19 3.29 -1.95 -6.58
CA ALA A 19 1.97 -2.45 -6.95
C ALA A 19 0.84 -1.58 -6.37
N VAL A 20 0.99 -1.12 -5.12
CA VAL A 20 0.04 -0.21 -4.47
C VAL A 20 0.01 1.15 -5.18
N ALA A 21 1.17 1.68 -5.58
CA ALA A 21 1.25 2.92 -6.35
C ALA A 21 0.55 2.79 -7.70
N TRP A 22 0.84 1.73 -8.44
CA TRP A 22 0.20 1.47 -9.72
C TRP A 22 -1.32 1.36 -9.60
N LEU A 23 -1.82 0.65 -8.58
CA LEU A 23 -3.27 0.53 -8.33
C LEU A 23 -3.91 1.86 -7.94
N TYR A 24 -3.22 2.70 -7.17
CA TYR A 24 -3.69 4.02 -6.78
C TYR A 24 -3.79 4.95 -8.00
N GLU A 25 -2.76 4.99 -8.85
CA GLU A 25 -2.76 5.79 -10.08
C GLU A 25 -3.84 5.35 -11.08
N ASN A 26 -4.14 4.05 -11.13
CA ASN A 26 -5.23 3.52 -11.95
C ASN A 26 -6.63 3.73 -11.31
N GLY A 27 -6.71 4.41 -10.17
CA GLY A 27 -7.96 4.66 -9.45
C GLY A 27 -8.65 3.40 -8.91
N CYS A 28 -7.92 2.29 -8.80
CA CYS A 28 -8.45 1.01 -8.33
C CYS A 28 -8.57 0.96 -6.80
N ILE A 29 -7.74 1.74 -6.09
CA ILE A 29 -7.69 1.78 -4.63
C ILE A 29 -7.60 3.22 -4.13
N THR A 30 -8.01 3.41 -2.87
CA THR A 30 -7.69 4.63 -2.12
C THR A 30 -6.89 4.27 -0.87
N LEU A 31 -5.91 5.12 -0.55
CA LEU A 31 -5.12 4.99 0.66
C LEU A 31 -5.79 5.79 1.78
N GLU A 32 -5.99 5.16 2.93
CA GLU A 32 -6.58 5.80 4.10
C GLU A 32 -5.60 5.74 5.27
N ASN A 33 -5.41 6.87 5.94
CA ASN A 33 -4.71 6.95 7.22
C ASN A 33 -5.59 7.67 8.24
N GLU A 34 -5.88 7.00 9.36
CA GLU A 34 -6.75 7.51 10.44
C GLU A 34 -8.10 8.07 9.95
N GLY A 35 -8.74 7.44 8.96
CA GLY A 35 -10.03 7.87 8.43
C GLY A 35 -9.96 9.01 7.41
N LYS A 36 -8.75 9.41 6.98
CA LYS A 36 -8.54 10.40 5.92
C LYS A 36 -7.94 9.76 4.69
N VAL A 37 -8.49 10.09 3.52
CA VAL A 37 -7.87 9.72 2.24
C VAL A 37 -6.56 10.50 2.10
N ILE A 38 -5.47 9.77 1.89
CA ILE A 38 -4.12 10.33 1.76
C ILE A 38 -3.56 10.07 0.36
N ASP A 39 -2.71 10.99 -0.11
CA ASP A 39 -1.98 10.85 -1.36
C ASP A 39 -0.72 10.04 -1.15
N ILE A 40 -0.39 9.15 -2.09
CA ILE A 40 0.74 8.22 -2.00
C ILE A 40 2.11 8.90 -1.88
N MET A 41 2.25 10.15 -2.31
CA MET A 41 3.50 10.91 -2.14
C MET A 41 3.75 11.40 -0.71
N THR A 42 2.76 11.29 0.18
CA THR A 42 2.83 11.81 1.56
C THR A 42 3.30 10.76 2.57
N VAL A 43 3.68 9.56 2.10
CA VAL A 43 3.45 8.35 2.88
C VAL A 43 4.73 7.76 3.44
N GLY A 44 5.18 8.32 4.56
CA GLY A 44 6.15 7.68 5.46
C GLY A 44 5.44 7.02 6.64
N GLY A 45 4.89 5.81 6.47
CA GLY A 45 4.26 5.09 7.58
C GLY A 45 3.35 3.92 7.17
N PRO A 46 2.84 3.13 8.13
CA PRO A 46 1.94 2.01 7.87
C PRO A 46 0.51 2.52 7.58
N ASN A 47 0.00 2.31 6.36
CA ASN A 47 -1.33 2.77 5.95
C ASN A 47 -2.25 1.60 5.67
N LYS A 48 -3.55 1.86 5.76
CA LYS A 48 -4.59 0.89 5.43
C LYS A 48 -5.05 1.15 3.99
N ILE A 49 -5.00 0.10 3.17
CA ILE A 49 -5.52 0.14 1.80
C ILE A 49 -7.01 -0.17 1.85
N LYS A 50 -7.82 0.64 1.18
CA LYS A 50 -9.26 0.41 1.04
C LYS A 50 -9.62 0.22 -0.44
N LEU A 51 -10.38 -0.84 -0.70
CA LEU A 51 -10.94 -1.13 -2.03
C LEU A 51 -12.26 -0.37 -2.19
N TYR A 52 -12.55 0.09 -3.41
CA TYR A 52 -13.84 0.66 -3.78
C TYR A 52 -14.95 -0.39 -3.85
#